data_AF-A0A0G1M373-F1
#
_entry.id   AF-A0A0G1M373-F1
#
_cell.length_a   1.000
_cell.length_b   1.000
_cell.length_c   1.000
_cell.angle_alpha   90.00
_cell.angle_beta   90.00
_cell.angle_gamma   90.00
#
_symmetry.space_group_name_H-M   'P 1'
#
loop_
_entity.id
_entity.type
_entity.pdbx_description
1 polymer ?
#
loop_
_entity_poly.entity_id
_entity_poly.type
_entity_poly.pdbx_seq_one_letter_code
_entity_poly.pdbx_strand_id
1 'polypeptide(L)'
;ALPSPIPTPAAATTSAKLADLTVRVVNASGITGEAQKVKEALIKVGFNNIEIGTAATAVKTLTMFSSRVSQEDRRRVLAVAGGTSQENTQAQFDVLITLGKVTP
;
A
#
# COMPACT_ATOMS: atom_id res chain seq x y z
N ALA A 1 -46.73 14.60 13.75
CA ALA A 1 -45.35 14.46 14.27
C ALA A 1 -44.48 13.92 13.14
N LEU A 2 -43.35 14.58 12.83
CA LEU A 2 -42.40 14.11 11.81
C LEU A 2 -41.69 12.83 12.28
N PRO A 3 -41.38 11.87 11.39
CA PRO A 3 -40.53 10.74 11.74
C PRO A 3 -39.06 11.18 11.87
N SER A 4 -38.45 10.89 13.02
CA SER A 4 -37.02 11.08 13.27
C SER A 4 -36.18 10.18 12.35
N PRO A 5 -35.13 10.67 11.66
CA PRO A 5 -34.21 9.80 10.95
C PRO A 5 -33.36 9.03 11.98
N ILE A 6 -33.47 7.70 11.94
CA ILE A 6 -32.58 6.78 12.66
C ILE A 6 -31.13 7.01 12.17
N PRO A 7 -30.14 7.11 13.07
CA PRO A 7 -28.75 7.17 12.68
C PRO A 7 -28.37 5.86 12.00
N THR A 8 -28.06 5.92 10.71
CA THR A 8 -27.40 4.81 10.00
C THR A 8 -26.15 4.43 10.77
N PRO A 9 -25.95 3.15 11.16
CA PRO A 9 -24.68 2.73 11.71
C PRO A 9 -23.63 2.99 10.64
N ALA A 10 -22.77 3.98 10.90
CA ALA A 10 -21.54 4.16 10.15
C ALA A 10 -20.86 2.80 10.15
N ALA A 11 -20.75 2.17 8.98
CA ALA A 11 -20.01 0.95 8.82
C ALA A 11 -18.63 1.24 9.41
N ALA A 12 -18.36 0.68 10.58
CA ALA A 12 -17.02 0.55 11.08
C ALA A 12 -16.37 -0.41 10.09
N THR A 13 -15.85 0.12 8.99
CA THR A 13 -14.82 -0.54 8.22
C THR A 13 -13.77 -0.82 9.27
N THR A 14 -13.73 -2.07 9.73
CA THR A 14 -12.68 -2.56 10.61
C THR A 14 -11.43 -2.54 9.75
N SER A 15 -10.87 -1.35 9.59
CA SER A 15 -9.61 -1.11 8.92
C SER A 15 -8.64 -2.04 9.60
N ALA A 16 -8.19 -3.08 8.88
CA ALA A 16 -7.21 -3.99 9.40
C ALA A 16 -6.06 -3.14 9.94
N LYS A 17 -5.69 -3.37 11.21
CA LYS A 17 -4.68 -2.56 11.88
C LYS A 17 -3.44 -2.57 11.00
N LEU A 18 -2.83 -1.41 10.75
CA LEU A 18 -1.66 -1.24 9.87
C LEU A 18 -0.55 -2.30 10.09
N ALA A 19 -0.40 -2.76 11.34
CA ALA A 19 0.58 -3.78 11.71
C ALA A 19 0.26 -5.20 11.20
N ASP A 20 -1.01 -5.49 10.91
CA ASP A 20 -1.51 -6.77 10.40
C ASP A 20 -1.45 -6.84 8.88
N LEU A 21 -1.39 -5.69 8.20
CA LEU A 21 -1.28 -5.60 6.75
C LEU A 21 0.09 -6.08 6.28
N THR A 22 0.07 -7.00 5.32
CA THR A 22 1.28 -7.51 4.67
C THR A 22 1.66 -6.63 3.49
N VAL A 23 2.88 -6.11 3.51
CA VAL A 23 3.43 -5.25 2.48
C VAL A 23 4.62 -5.93 1.82
N ARG A 24 4.64 -5.97 0.49
CA ARG A 24 5.79 -6.45 -0.28
C ARG A 24 6.33 -5.30 -1.12
N VAL A 25 7.60 -4.95 -0.92
CA VAL A 25 8.31 -3.96 -1.73
C VAL A 25 9.23 -4.69 -2.70
N VAL A 26 8.91 -4.62 -3.97
CA VAL A 26 9.64 -5.25 -5.06
C VAL A 26 10.52 -4.22 -5.74
N ASN A 27 11.84 -4.44 -5.73
CA ASN A 27 12.78 -3.67 -6.51
C ASN A 27 12.78 -4.16 -7.96
N ALA A 28 12.18 -3.37 -8.84
CA ALA A 28 12.24 -3.53 -10.28
C ALA A 28 12.97 -2.33 -10.93
N SER A 29 13.55 -1.43 -10.15
CA SER A 29 14.26 -0.24 -10.61
C SER A 29 15.69 -0.57 -11.02
N GLY A 30 16.24 -1.64 -10.44
CA GLY A 30 17.65 -2.02 -10.57
C GLY A 30 18.58 -1.18 -9.70
N ILE A 31 18.03 -0.29 -8.86
CA ILE A 31 18.77 0.57 -7.93
C ILE A 31 18.91 -0.15 -6.60
N THR A 32 20.14 -0.49 -6.21
CA THR A 32 20.41 -1.12 -4.91
C THR A 32 20.00 -0.20 -3.76
N GLY A 33 19.26 -0.75 -2.80
CA GLY A 33 18.83 -0.03 -1.58
C GLY A 33 17.53 0.78 -1.71
N GLU A 34 16.95 0.91 -2.91
CA GLU A 34 15.71 1.68 -3.09
C GLU A 34 14.52 1.05 -2.37
N ALA A 35 14.34 -0.27 -2.49
CA ALA A 35 13.31 -1.00 -1.76
C ALA A 35 13.49 -0.94 -0.25
N GLN A 36 14.73 -0.84 0.23
CA GLN A 36 15.01 -0.71 1.65
C GLN A 36 14.58 0.65 2.19
N LYS A 37 14.86 1.74 1.44
CA LYS A 37 14.38 3.08 1.80
C LYS A 37 12.85 3.15 1.90
N VAL A 38 12.14 2.54 0.94
CA VAL A 38 10.69 2.50 0.94
C VAL A 38 10.16 1.67 2.10
N LYS A 39 10.79 0.52 2.41
CA LYS A 39 10.50 -0.25 3.62
C LYS A 39 10.63 0.60 4.88
N GLU A 40 11.75 1.29 5.08
CA GLU A 40 11.96 2.12 6.27
C GLU A 40 10.89 3.22 6.41
N ALA A 41 10.49 3.83 5.30
CA ALA A 41 9.43 4.83 5.29
C ALA A 41 8.05 4.21 5.60
N LEU A 42 7.75 3.00 5.11
CA LEU A 42 6.53 2.26 5.48
C LEU A 42 6.50 1.89 6.97
N ILE A 43 7.64 1.51 7.55
CA ILE A 43 7.74 1.26 9.00
C ILE A 43 7.38 2.51 9.79
N LYS A 44 7.87 3.69 9.36
CA LYS A 44 7.51 4.98 9.98
C LYS A 44 6.02 5.32 9.88
N VAL A 45 5.33 4.82 8.86
CA VAL A 45 3.88 4.98 8.67
C VAL A 45 3.08 4.03 9.60
N GLY A 46 3.71 2.98 10.12
CA GLY A 46 3.11 2.02 11.05
C GLY A 46 2.93 0.61 10.48
N PHE A 47 3.47 0.32 9.29
CA PHE A 47 3.48 -1.04 8.73
C PHE A 47 4.60 -1.87 9.37
N ASN A 48 4.25 -3.06 9.85
CA ASN A 48 5.22 -3.93 10.54
C ASN A 48 5.64 -5.13 9.68
N ASN A 49 4.70 -5.70 8.93
CA ASN A 49 4.95 -6.82 8.02
C ASN A 49 5.35 -6.31 6.64
N ILE A 50 6.62 -5.92 6.48
CA ILE A 50 7.15 -5.49 5.18
C ILE A 50 8.26 -6.42 4.72
N GLU A 51 8.01 -7.08 3.60
CA GLU A 51 8.96 -7.90 2.90
C GLU A 51 9.58 -7.17 1.72
N ILE A 52 10.86 -7.44 1.44
CA ILE A 52 11.54 -6.93 0.25
C ILE A 52 11.70 -8.07 -0.75
N GLY A 53 11.36 -7.80 -2.00
CA GLY A 53 11.60 -8.68 -3.14
C GLY A 53 12.38 -7.98 -4.23
N THR A 54 12.84 -8.78 -5.19
CA THR A 54 13.47 -8.32 -6.41
C THR A 54 12.67 -8.90 -7.58
N ALA A 55 12.40 -8.10 -8.60
CA ALA A 55 11.75 -8.56 -9.82
C ALA A 55 12.49 -8.06 -11.05
N ALA A 56 12.02 -8.51 -12.22
CA ALA A 56 12.48 -8.01 -13.51
C ALA A 56 12.29 -6.49 -13.60
N THR A 57 13.16 -5.84 -14.36
CA THR A 57 13.23 -4.38 -14.43
C THR A 57 11.91 -3.80 -14.95
N ALA A 58 11.30 -2.90 -14.17
CA ALA A 58 10.08 -2.17 -14.51
C ALA A 58 10.39 -0.71 -14.79
N VAL A 59 9.64 -0.11 -15.71
CA VAL A 59 9.84 1.30 -16.13
C VAL A 59 9.03 2.27 -15.26
N LYS A 60 8.05 1.77 -14.47
CA LYS A 60 7.17 2.60 -13.65
C LYS A 60 6.97 2.03 -12.27
N THR A 61 6.84 2.91 -11.29
CA THR A 61 6.45 2.54 -9.94
C THR A 61 4.95 2.27 -9.87
N LEU A 62 4.59 1.06 -9.46
CA LEU A 62 3.21 0.60 -9.35
C LEU A 62 2.98 0.11 -7.93
N THR A 63 1.95 0.66 -7.28
CA THR A 63 1.49 0.18 -5.98
C THR A 63 0.15 -0.49 -6.13
N MET A 64 0.10 -1.78 -5.85
CA MET A 64 -1.12 -2.57 -5.84
C MET A 64 -1.66 -2.67 -4.41
N PHE A 65 -2.95 -2.44 -4.25
CA PHE A 65 -3.65 -2.48 -2.96
C PHE A 65 -4.76 -3.52 -2.97
N SER A 66 -4.85 -4.30 -1.90
CA SER A 66 -5.97 -5.20 -1.66
C SER A 66 -7.19 -4.43 -1.17
N SER A 67 -8.38 -5.01 -1.32
CA SER A 67 -9.65 -4.46 -0.82
C SER A 67 -9.69 -4.34 0.72
N ARG A 68 -8.74 -4.96 1.42
CA ARG A 68 -8.57 -4.85 2.88
C ARG A 68 -7.92 -3.56 3.34
N VAL A 69 -7.16 -2.90 2.47
CA VAL A 69 -6.43 -1.67 2.78
C VAL A 69 -7.37 -0.48 2.69
N SER A 70 -7.48 0.30 3.76
CA SER A 70 -8.35 1.47 3.78
C SER A 70 -7.81 2.59 2.90
N GLN A 71 -8.69 3.42 2.34
CA GLN A 71 -8.33 4.59 1.53
C GLN A 71 -7.25 5.47 2.18
N GLU A 72 -7.32 5.67 3.50
CA GLU A 72 -6.32 6.46 4.23
C GLU A 72 -4.93 5.81 4.19
N ASP A 73 -4.84 4.51 4.45
CA ASP A 73 -3.58 3.75 4.41
C ASP A 73 -3.02 3.73 2.99
N ARG A 74 -3.88 3.53 1.98
CA ARG A 74 -3.49 3.60 0.56
C ARG A 74 -2.83 4.95 0.25
N ARG A 75 -3.41 6.05 0.73
CA ARG A 75 -2.90 7.40 0.52
C ARG A 75 -1.55 7.63 1.22
N ARG A 76 -1.37 7.09 2.44
CA ARG A 76 -0.09 7.15 3.16
C ARG A 76 1.01 6.36 2.43
N VAL A 77 0.68 5.16 1.93
CA VAL A 77 1.60 4.34 1.14
C VAL A 77 1.96 5.05 -0.16
N LEU A 78 0.99 5.60 -0.89
CA LEU A 78 1.24 6.34 -2.13
C LEU A 78 2.12 7.58 -1.90
N ALA A 79 1.98 8.25 -0.77
CA ALA A 79 2.85 9.37 -0.41
C ALA A 79 4.31 8.93 -0.19
N VAL A 80 4.55 7.67 0.19
CA VAL A 80 5.88 7.10 0.44
C VAL A 80 6.47 6.46 -0.82
N ALA A 81 5.73 5.56 -1.45
CA ALA A 81 6.18 4.80 -2.61
C ALA A 81 6.13 5.62 -3.91
N GLY A 82 5.19 6.57 -3.99
CA GLY A 82 4.92 7.31 -5.21
C GLY A 82 4.32 6.44 -6.33
N GLY A 83 4.13 7.06 -7.50
CA GLY A 83 3.68 6.38 -8.70
C GLY A 83 2.17 6.14 -8.75
N THR A 84 1.78 5.12 -9.52
CA THR A 84 0.37 4.78 -9.76
C THR A 84 -0.13 3.75 -8.77
N SER A 85 -1.36 3.90 -8.32
CA SER A 85 -2.08 2.87 -7.56
C SER A 85 -2.97 2.01 -8.44
N GLN A 86 -2.98 0.71 -8.23
CA GLN A 86 -4.00 -0.20 -8.74
C GLN A 86 -4.64 -0.98 -7.59
N GLU A 87 -5.91 -1.33 -7.74
CA GLU A 87 -6.52 -2.33 -6.87
C GLU A 87 -6.13 -3.73 -7.36
N ASN A 88 -5.75 -4.61 -6.43
CA ASN A 88 -5.42 -5.98 -6.70
C ASN A 88 -6.16 -6.89 -5.72
N THR A 89 -7.28 -7.43 -6.18
CA THR A 89 -8.10 -8.39 -5.43
C THR A 89 -7.50 -9.79 -5.37
N GLN A 90 -6.43 -10.06 -6.13
CA GLN A 90 -5.73 -11.35 -6.19
C GLN A 90 -4.32 -11.29 -5.57
N ALA A 91 -3.97 -10.18 -4.92
CA ALA A 91 -2.66 -10.05 -4.30
C ALA A 91 -2.54 -11.00 -3.09
N GLN A 92 -1.44 -11.75 -3.03
CA GLN A 92 -1.06 -12.50 -1.83
C GLN A 92 -0.70 -11.58 -0.66
N PHE A 93 -0.40 -10.31 -0.96
CA PHE A 93 -0.05 -9.27 -0.01
C PHE A 93 -1.13 -8.19 0.00
N ASP A 94 -1.40 -7.57 1.14
CA ASP A 94 -2.34 -6.45 1.21
C ASP A 94 -1.84 -5.25 0.40
N VAL A 95 -0.53 -5.04 0.36
CA VAL A 95 0.12 -3.97 -0.40
C VAL A 95 1.31 -4.55 -1.16
N LEU A 96 1.37 -4.35 -2.47
CA LEU A 96 2.52 -4.73 -3.29
C LEU A 96 3.04 -3.49 -4.01
N ILE A 97 4.24 -3.04 -3.64
CA ILE A 97 4.89 -1.86 -4.21
C ILE A 97 6.00 -2.33 -5.13
N THR A 98 5.81 -2.17 -6.43
CA THR A 98 6.82 -2.42 -7.45
C THR A 98 7.51 -1.11 -7.78
N LEU A 99 8.76 -0.95 -7.39
CA LEU A 99 9.57 0.23 -7.67
C LEU A 99 10.14 0.11 -9.08
N GLY A 100 9.74 1.00 -9.98
CA GLY A 100 10.28 1.03 -11.34
C GLY A 100 11.43 2.01 -11.44
N LYS A 101 12.19 1.89 -12.53
CA LYS A 101 13.27 2.81 -12.89
C LYS A 101 12.65 4.18 -13.14
N VAL A 102 12.88 5.14 -12.24
CA VAL A 102 12.60 6.55 -12.52
C VAL A 102 13.55 7.00 -13.63
N THR A 103 13.07 6.97 -14.88
CA THR A 103 13.75 7.66 -15.98
C THR A 103 13.74 9.15 -15.67
N PRO A 104 14.91 9.80 -15.53
CA PRO A 104 15.00 11.25 -15.41
C PRO A 104 14.54 11.97 -16.68
#